data_AF-A0A6J1LUV0-F1
#
_entry.id   AF-A0A6J1LUV0-F1
#
_cell.length_a   1.000
_cell.length_b   1.000
_cell.length_c   1.000
_cell.angle_alpha   90.00
_cell.angle_beta   90.00
_cell.angle_gamma   90.00
#
_symmetry.space_group_name_H-M   'P 1'
#
loop_
_entity.id
_entity.type
_entity.pdbx_description
1 polymer ?
#
loop_
_entity_poly.entity_id
_entity_poly.type
_entity_poly.pdbx_seq_one_letter_code
_entity_poly.pdbx_strand_id
1 'polypeptide(L)'
;MRVSCLLLFACTLALAQAGTWRQSQDYISSDEARPSWTHRHSEIWPCDVADYPEAYLLIHKVEKRLERMDNEQLKSRIVDYVVGELRDCKTGNDMDEHCVKRSIGYAMSFINRHKKQQL
;
A
#
# COMPACT_ATOMS: atom_id res chain seq x y z
N MET A 1 7.55 46.35 13.56
CA MET A 1 6.99 45.02 13.90
C MET A 1 5.89 44.57 12.90
N ARG A 2 6.09 44.74 11.58
CA ARG A 2 5.10 44.31 10.55
C ARG A 2 5.70 43.33 9.53
N VAL A 3 7.02 43.37 9.33
CA VAL A 3 7.74 42.52 8.37
C VAL A 3 7.88 41.09 8.87
N SER A 4 8.02 40.88 10.18
CA SER A 4 8.14 39.55 10.80
C SER A 4 6.88 38.70 10.63
N CYS A 5 5.68 39.31 10.58
CA CYS A 5 4.43 38.58 10.38
C CYS A 5 4.27 38.08 8.93
N LEU A 6 4.80 38.81 7.94
CA LEU A 6 4.72 38.43 6.53
C LEU A 6 5.58 37.19 6.24
N LEU A 7 6.74 37.08 6.89
CA LEU A 7 7.63 35.91 6.74
C LEU A 7 7.01 34.63 7.34
N LEU A 8 6.33 34.74 8.48
CA LEU A 8 5.68 33.58 9.11
C LEU A 8 4.50 33.04 8.28
N PHE A 9 3.74 33.92 7.61
CA PHE A 9 2.66 33.51 6.71
C PHE A 9 3.16 32.82 5.44
N ALA A 10 4.33 33.23 4.90
CA ALA A 10 4.89 32.59 3.71
C ALA A 10 5.36 31.16 3.99
N CYS A 11 5.93 30.90 5.18
CA CYS A 11 6.39 29.57 5.56
C CYS A 11 5.22 28.56 5.72
N THR A 12 4.06 28.98 6.23
CA THR A 12 2.90 28.07 6.36
C THR A 12 2.24 27.77 5.02
N LEU A 13 2.20 28.72 4.09
CA LEU A 13 1.66 28.51 2.74
C LEU A 13 2.49 27.54 1.89
N ALA A 14 3.82 27.58 2.00
CA ALA A 14 4.71 26.64 1.30
C ALA A 14 4.56 25.19 1.82
N LEU A 15 4.37 25.02 3.13
CA LEU A 15 4.14 23.69 3.74
C LEU A 15 2.78 23.09 3.33
N ALA A 16 1.74 23.92 3.16
CA ALA A 16 0.43 23.45 2.71
C ALA A 16 0.45 22.94 1.25
N GLN A 17 1.20 23.61 0.35
CA GLN A 17 1.28 23.21 -1.06
C GLN A 17 2.08 21.92 -1.28
N ALA A 18 3.08 21.62 -0.45
CA ALA A 18 3.81 20.35 -0.52
C ALA A 18 2.98 19.15 -0.02
N GLY A 19 2.03 19.37 0.91
CA GLY A 19 1.12 18.34 1.40
C GLY A 19 0.01 18.00 0.41
N THR A 20 -0.56 18.99 -0.28
CA THR A 20 -1.69 18.79 -1.19
C THR A 20 -1.27 18.23 -2.57
N TRP A 21 -0.05 18.50 -3.04
CA TRP A 21 0.43 17.94 -4.32
C TRP A 21 0.55 16.40 -4.28
N ARG A 22 0.89 15.84 -3.12
CA ARG A 22 0.89 14.38 -2.92
C ARG A 22 -0.52 13.77 -2.84
N GLN A 23 -1.54 14.58 -2.61
CA GLN A 23 -2.92 14.12 -2.44
C GLN A 23 -3.74 14.15 -3.74
N SER A 24 -3.29 14.91 -4.75
CA SER A 24 -4.02 15.06 -6.02
C SER A 24 -3.85 13.91 -7.02
N GLN A 25 -2.95 12.94 -6.78
CA GLN A 25 -2.76 11.80 -7.70
C GLN A 25 -3.53 10.53 -7.31
N ASP A 26 -4.11 10.48 -6.10
CA ASP A 26 -4.75 9.25 -5.60
C ASP A 26 -6.29 9.29 -5.64
N TYR A 27 -6.90 10.29 -6.31
CA TYR A 27 -8.35 10.39 -6.46
C TYR A 27 -8.79 10.43 -7.91
N ILE A 28 -8.42 9.39 -8.67
CA ILE A 28 -9.26 8.96 -9.80
C ILE A 28 -9.98 7.71 -9.31
N SER A 29 -11.17 7.96 -8.77
CA SER A 29 -12.24 6.98 -8.61
C SER A 29 -12.64 6.51 -10.00
N SER A 30 -11.87 5.60 -10.57
CA SER A 30 -12.29 4.84 -11.75
C SER A 30 -13.12 3.70 -11.22
N ASP A 31 -14.42 3.76 -11.53
CA ASP A 31 -15.45 2.72 -11.38
C ASP A 31 -15.08 1.50 -12.26
N GLU A 32 -13.91 0.92 -12.01
CA GLU A 32 -13.47 -0.31 -12.66
C GLU A 32 -14.21 -1.45 -11.97
N ALA A 33 -15.29 -1.88 -12.60
CA ALA A 33 -15.93 -3.19 -12.50
C ALA A 33 -15.38 -4.06 -11.37
N ARG A 34 -16.13 -4.16 -10.26
CA ARG A 34 -15.89 -5.17 -9.22
C ARG A 34 -15.66 -6.52 -9.93
N PRO A 35 -14.46 -7.12 -9.84
CA PRO A 35 -14.21 -8.41 -10.46
C PRO A 35 -15.24 -9.41 -9.93
N SER A 36 -15.87 -10.18 -10.81
CA SER A 36 -16.67 -11.33 -10.38
C SER A 36 -15.69 -12.37 -9.82
N TRP A 37 -15.55 -12.38 -8.50
CA TRP A 37 -14.65 -13.26 -7.76
C TRP A 37 -15.14 -14.70 -7.81
N THR A 38 -14.92 -15.35 -8.95
CA THR A 38 -14.77 -16.80 -8.95
C THR A 38 -13.44 -17.09 -8.27
N HIS A 39 -13.53 -17.73 -7.12
CA HIS A 39 -12.48 -18.25 -6.24
C HIS A 39 -11.31 -18.88 -7.02
N ARG A 40 -10.41 -18.04 -7.56
CA ARG A 40 -9.13 -18.51 -8.11
C ARG A 40 -8.22 -18.59 -6.91
N HIS A 41 -8.10 -19.79 -6.32
CA HIS A 41 -7.07 -20.08 -5.32
C HIS A 41 -5.74 -19.52 -5.82
N SER A 42 -5.23 -18.49 -5.15
CA SER A 42 -3.88 -18.04 -5.44
C SER A 42 -2.92 -19.10 -4.92
N GLU A 43 -2.00 -19.57 -5.76
CA GLU A 43 -0.92 -20.46 -5.32
C GLU A 43 0.04 -19.76 -4.36
N ILE A 44 0.07 -18.41 -4.38
CA ILE A 44 1.02 -17.58 -3.64
C ILE A 44 0.41 -17.06 -2.34
N TRP A 45 -0.87 -16.68 -2.35
CA TRP A 45 -1.52 -16.06 -1.20
C TRP A 45 -2.39 -17.07 -0.44
N PRO A 46 -2.22 -17.18 0.89
CA PRO A 46 -3.02 -18.12 1.65
C PRO A 46 -4.48 -17.65 1.73
N CYS A 47 -5.42 -18.59 1.70
CA CYS A 47 -6.86 -18.31 1.66
C CYS A 47 -7.31 -17.45 2.86
N ASP A 48 -6.65 -17.60 4.02
CA ASP A 48 -6.98 -16.86 5.24
C ASP A 48 -6.80 -15.34 5.12
N VAL A 49 -6.12 -14.85 4.09
CA VAL A 49 -6.06 -13.41 3.76
C VAL A 49 -6.61 -13.10 2.38
N ALA A 50 -6.50 -14.04 1.42
CA ALA A 50 -6.92 -13.81 0.04
C ALA A 50 -8.44 -13.83 -0.18
N ASP A 51 -9.20 -14.47 0.71
CA ASP A 51 -10.67 -14.52 0.62
C ASP A 51 -11.34 -13.19 1.03
N TYR A 52 -10.56 -12.24 1.56
CA TYR A 52 -11.05 -10.93 1.98
C TYR A 52 -10.98 -9.93 0.82
N PRO A 53 -12.11 -9.32 0.40
CA PRO A 53 -12.09 -8.35 -0.69
C PRO A 53 -11.24 -7.11 -0.36
N GLU A 54 -11.10 -6.75 0.92
CA GLU A 54 -10.28 -5.64 1.39
C GLU A 54 -8.80 -5.85 1.08
N ALA A 55 -8.31 -7.09 1.18
CA ALA A 55 -6.91 -7.44 0.94
C ALA A 55 -6.49 -7.27 -0.53
N TYR A 56 -7.44 -7.30 -1.47
CA TYR A 56 -7.19 -7.37 -2.90
C TYR A 56 -6.24 -6.27 -3.39
N LEU A 57 -6.48 -5.02 -2.98
CA LEU A 57 -5.71 -3.90 -3.49
C LEU A 57 -4.24 -3.99 -3.09
N LEU A 58 -3.96 -4.45 -1.87
CA LEU A 58 -2.59 -4.69 -1.40
C LEU A 58 -1.96 -5.88 -2.14
N ILE A 59 -2.67 -7.00 -2.19
CA ILE A 59 -2.23 -8.23 -2.86
C ILE A 59 -1.87 -7.94 -4.32
N HIS A 60 -2.80 -7.38 -5.09
CA HIS A 60 -2.61 -7.08 -6.50
C HIS A 60 -1.43 -6.14 -6.75
N LYS A 61 -1.29 -5.09 -5.91
CA LYS A 61 -0.19 -4.13 -6.02
C LYS A 61 1.16 -4.79 -5.75
N VAL A 62 1.23 -5.71 -4.79
CA VAL A 62 2.44 -6.45 -4.46
C VAL A 62 2.77 -7.46 -5.56
N GLU A 63 1.81 -8.23 -6.05
CA GLU A 63 1.98 -9.17 -7.18
C GLU A 63 2.64 -8.49 -8.38
N LYS A 64 2.16 -7.30 -8.78
CA LYS A 64 2.76 -6.51 -9.87
C LYS A 64 4.20 -6.09 -9.62
N ARG A 65 4.66 -6.04 -8.37
CA ARG A 65 6.07 -5.81 -8.04
C ARG A 65 6.86 -7.11 -8.06
N LEU A 66 6.28 -8.22 -7.59
CA LEU A 66 6.90 -9.54 -7.58
C LEU A 66 7.13 -10.06 -9.00
N GLU A 67 6.21 -9.83 -9.94
CA GLU A 67 6.36 -10.18 -11.37
C GLU A 67 7.64 -9.62 -12.01
N ARG A 68 8.20 -8.53 -11.45
CA ARG A 68 9.40 -7.84 -11.98
C ARG A 68 10.67 -8.17 -11.20
N MET A 69 10.64 -9.15 -10.30
CA MET A 69 11.80 -9.59 -9.52
C MET A 69 12.24 -10.96 -9.98
N ASP A 70 13.54 -11.21 -10.01
CA ASP A 70 14.09 -12.53 -10.34
C ASP A 70 14.49 -13.33 -9.09
N ASN A 71 14.62 -12.65 -7.94
CA ASN A 71 15.04 -13.27 -6.69
C ASN A 71 13.84 -13.91 -5.96
N GLU A 72 13.64 -15.21 -6.17
CA GLU A 72 12.58 -16.00 -5.53
C GLU A 72 12.63 -15.97 -3.99
N GLN A 73 13.81 -15.93 -3.39
CA GLN A 73 13.95 -15.83 -1.93
C GLN A 73 13.47 -14.47 -1.40
N LEU A 74 13.68 -13.40 -2.17
CA LEU A 74 13.12 -12.09 -1.82
C LEU A 74 11.60 -12.07 -2.03
N LYS A 75 11.09 -12.69 -3.10
CA LYS A 75 9.64 -12.79 -3.32
C LYS A 75 8.94 -13.46 -2.15
N SER A 76 9.42 -14.63 -1.72
CA SER A 76 8.87 -15.34 -0.56
C SER A 76 8.87 -14.47 0.70
N ARG A 77 9.99 -13.78 1.01
CA ARG A 77 10.04 -12.86 2.17
C ARG A 77 9.05 -11.70 2.08
N ILE A 78 8.82 -11.17 0.88
CA ILE A 78 7.83 -10.10 0.67
C ILE A 78 6.41 -10.64 0.89
N VAL A 79 6.11 -11.83 0.37
CA VAL A 79 4.81 -12.48 0.57
C VAL A 79 4.56 -12.72 2.06
N ASP A 80 5.51 -13.31 2.77
CA ASP A 80 5.41 -13.56 4.22
C ASP A 80 5.17 -12.26 4.99
N TYR A 81 5.91 -11.20 4.64
CA TYR A 81 5.74 -9.88 5.25
C TYR A 81 4.32 -9.34 5.02
N VAL A 82 3.82 -9.38 3.79
CA VAL A 82 2.49 -8.86 3.44
C VAL A 82 1.38 -9.69 4.07
N VAL A 83 1.53 -11.01 4.14
CA VAL A 83 0.58 -11.89 4.84
C VAL A 83 0.52 -11.55 6.32
N GLY A 84 1.66 -11.28 6.96
CA GLY A 84 1.71 -10.80 8.36
C GLY A 84 0.92 -9.51 8.55
N GLU A 85 1.19 -8.50 7.72
CA GLU A 85 0.47 -7.22 7.75
C GLU A 85 -1.04 -7.39 7.54
N LEU A 86 -1.47 -8.27 6.62
CA LEU A 86 -2.89 -8.54 6.39
C LEU A 86 -3.54 -9.24 7.57
N ARG A 87 -2.83 -10.17 8.23
CA ARG A 87 -3.33 -10.86 9.43
C ARG A 87 -3.47 -9.90 10.62
N ASP A 88 -2.57 -8.94 10.76
CA ASP A 88 -2.68 -7.90 11.80
C ASP A 88 -3.91 -7.00 11.58
N CYS A 89 -4.40 -6.90 10.34
CA CYS A 89 -5.63 -6.19 10.01
C CYS A 89 -6.91 -7.02 10.19
N LYS A 90 -6.82 -8.30 10.56
CA LYS A 90 -7.99 -9.14 10.81
C LYS A 90 -8.51 -8.97 12.23
N THR A 91 -9.81 -8.82 12.36
CA THR A 91 -10.51 -8.84 13.65
C THR A 91 -11.64 -9.87 13.58
N GLY A 92 -11.42 -11.05 14.17
CA GLY A 92 -12.35 -12.16 14.05
C GLY A 92 -12.44 -12.65 12.60
N ASN A 93 -13.65 -12.58 12.02
CA ASN A 93 -13.93 -13.01 10.65
C ASN A 93 -13.94 -11.85 9.64
N ASP A 94 -13.64 -10.63 10.05
CA ASP A 94 -13.60 -9.44 9.19
C ASP A 94 -12.17 -8.90 9.05
N MET A 95 -11.94 -8.10 8.01
CA MET A 95 -10.67 -7.42 7.76
C MET A 95 -10.89 -5.90 7.70
N ASP A 96 -10.09 -5.14 8.45
CA ASP A 96 -10.20 -3.68 8.50
C ASP A 96 -9.60 -3.05 7.23
N GLU A 97 -10.47 -2.49 6.38
CA GLU A 97 -10.07 -1.82 5.13
C GLU A 97 -9.09 -0.66 5.34
N HIS A 98 -9.25 0.14 6.40
CA HIS A 98 -8.36 1.25 6.72
C HIS A 98 -6.98 0.75 7.16
N CYS A 99 -6.94 -0.34 7.91
CA CYS A 99 -5.71 -1.02 8.27
C CYS A 99 -4.98 -1.52 7.00
N VAL A 100 -5.67 -2.24 6.11
CA VAL A 100 -5.08 -2.75 4.86
C VAL A 100 -4.54 -1.61 4.00
N LYS A 101 -5.30 -0.51 3.87
CA LYS A 101 -4.87 0.69 3.13
C LYS A 101 -3.58 1.28 3.70
N ARG A 102 -3.41 1.28 5.03
CA ARG A 102 -2.16 1.71 5.69
C ARG A 102 -1.00 0.76 5.39
N SER A 103 -1.24 -0.55 5.44
CA SER A 103 -0.24 -1.59 5.18
C SER A 103 0.34 -1.54 3.77
N ILE A 104 -0.34 -0.93 2.80
CA ILE A 104 0.23 -0.63 1.47
C ILE A 104 1.52 0.19 1.58
N GLY A 105 1.53 1.22 2.43
CA GLY A 105 2.71 2.06 2.63
C GLY A 105 3.87 1.24 3.22
N TYR A 106 3.57 0.37 4.17
CA TYR A 106 4.55 -0.50 4.83
C TYR A 106 5.14 -1.52 3.86
N ALA A 107 4.30 -2.24 3.11
CA ALA A 107 4.71 -3.20 2.09
C ALA A 107 5.57 -2.57 0.99
N MET A 108 5.14 -1.42 0.44
CA MET A 108 5.92 -0.73 -0.59
C MET A 108 7.27 -0.23 -0.06
N SER A 109 7.31 0.25 1.18
CA SER A 109 8.55 0.65 1.84
C SER A 109 9.49 -0.54 2.06
N PHE A 110 8.97 -1.68 2.52
CA PHE A 110 9.72 -2.92 2.68
C PHE A 110 10.34 -3.40 1.36
N ILE A 111 9.56 -3.43 0.29
CA ILE A 111 10.04 -3.79 -1.06
C ILE A 111 11.14 -2.84 -1.52
N ASN A 112 10.94 -1.53 -1.37
CA ASN A 112 11.89 -0.52 -1.84
C ASN A 112 13.23 -0.58 -1.09
N ARG A 113 13.22 -0.91 0.22
CA ARG A 113 14.46 -1.08 1.00
C ARG A 113 15.30 -2.22 0.45
N HIS A 114 14.68 -3.35 0.12
CA HIS A 114 15.39 -4.51 -0.43
C HIS A 114 15.91 -4.26 -1.84
N LYS A 115 15.19 -3.49 -2.67
CA LYS A 115 15.70 -3.07 -3.98
C LYS A 115 16.97 -2.22 -3.88
N LYS A 116 17.06 -1.33 -2.88
CA LYS A 116 18.25 -0.49 -2.67
C LYS A 116 19.46 -1.27 -2.14
N GLN A 117 19.24 -2.39 -1.47
CA GLN A 117 20.31 -3.23 -0.93
C GLN A 117 20.86 -4.24 -1.96
N GLN A 118 20.17 -4.40 -3.09
CA GLN A 118 20.57 -5.27 -4.20
C GLN A 118 21.25 -4.53 -5.36
N LEU A 119 21.34 -3.19 -5.29
CA LEU A 119 22.11 -2.32 -6.18
C LEU A 119 23.43 -1.95 -5.48
#